data_AF-A0A2C6AVM4-F1
#
_entry.id   AF-A0A2C6AVM4-F1
#
_cell.length_a   1.000
_cell.length_b   1.000
_cell.length_c   1.000
_cell.angle_alpha   90.00
_cell.angle_beta   90.00
_cell.angle_gamma   90.00
#
_symmetry.space_group_name_H-M   'P 1'
#
loop_
_entity.id
_entity.type
_entity.pdbx_description
1 polymer ?
#
loop_
_entity_poly.entity_id
_entity_poly.type
_entity_poly.pdbx_seq_one_letter_code
_entity_poly.pdbx_strand_id
1 'polypeptide(L)'
;MKFFYDGINILIIQIKKISKNTKERDILSLLCLLFFSVFLLITIFPLFIVFSKYIIFPIISCTSNFFNMVVNHKTVQFYPINLDFYFLSYQIKKVFIIVSIIFIVMVILTVIKKFIIKRLSIIHFIEFYFIIFIIIITLIFSAYYYILFSIPLVILLIYFIPLGSGKYFLMLQNIRYFSDIVITQFELYPLNISKFKILCKAILIFICCLFSSIGLMNMFNLSSTLSFVIVFSFFMVLLLKNKNENKVYYILKKLILFIMFFFIIIWANTKIEINTIKFLSLISTFYFSIDRIFSISKEVTQLIKSKSVLYYYEHENIPKKILLEEVIEIKYIGKEIDEVELVKQIILFQRLNLNDELLKLINIYKKSKYTKYLQLVESIEYFIFSKPDKSGNKKFLKKKLKKIINLKNQKINPVKIFLEYAYILFELNEYFESIKYYEEYFEYLSKEELLRLYEIYIKVNKLDKAKDILYFKY
;
A
#
# COMPACT_ATOMS: atom_id res chain seq x y z
N MET A 1 6.48 -6.21 0.81
CA MET A 1 5.31 -5.86 -0.01
C MET A 1 4.05 -6.59 0.44
N LYS A 2 4.05 -7.93 0.60
CA LYS A 2 2.87 -8.68 1.06
C LYS A 2 2.27 -8.17 2.39
N PHE A 3 3.10 -7.98 3.42
CA PHE A 3 2.67 -7.37 4.69
C PHE A 3 2.01 -5.99 4.53
N PHE A 4 2.55 -5.13 3.66
CA PHE A 4 1.95 -3.82 3.37
C PHE A 4 0.62 -3.94 2.63
N TYR A 5 0.52 -4.87 1.68
CA TYR A 5 -0.72 -5.16 0.96
C TYR A 5 -1.81 -5.64 1.93
N ASP A 6 -1.50 -6.61 2.79
CA ASP A 6 -2.43 -7.17 3.76
C ASP A 6 -2.90 -6.10 4.76
N GLY A 7 -1.98 -5.28 5.28
CA GLY A 7 -2.30 -4.18 6.19
C GLY A 7 -3.23 -3.13 5.56
N ILE A 8 -2.93 -2.71 4.32
CA ILE A 8 -3.80 -1.75 3.60
C ILE A 8 -5.15 -2.36 3.28
N ASN A 9 -5.20 -3.66 2.95
CA ASN A 9 -6.45 -4.35 2.66
C ASN A 9 -7.37 -4.36 3.89
N ILE A 10 -6.85 -4.73 5.06
CA ILE A 10 -7.58 -4.69 6.34
C ILE A 10 -8.10 -3.28 6.62
N LEU A 11 -7.26 -2.26 6.42
CA LEU A 11 -7.67 -0.86 6.63
C LEU A 11 -8.82 -0.46 5.69
N ILE A 12 -8.76 -0.78 4.40
CA ILE A 12 -9.82 -0.46 3.44
C ILE A 12 -11.14 -1.14 3.84
N ILE A 13 -11.09 -2.42 4.24
CA ILE A 13 -12.28 -3.17 4.67
C ILE A 13 -12.90 -2.52 5.91
N GLN A 14 -12.08 -2.20 6.91
CA GLN A 14 -12.54 -1.53 8.13
C GLN A 14 -13.16 -0.16 7.85
N ILE A 15 -12.54 0.66 7.00
CA ILE A 15 -13.09 1.95 6.58
C ILE A 15 -14.45 1.74 5.92
N LYS A 16 -14.57 0.81 4.96
CA LYS A 16 -15.85 0.53 4.27
C LYS A 16 -16.96 0.11 5.23
N LYS A 17 -16.64 -0.67 6.27
CA LYS A 17 -17.60 -1.16 7.27
C LYS A 17 -18.08 -0.06 8.21
N ILE A 18 -17.17 0.79 8.65
CA ILE A 18 -17.46 1.82 9.67
C ILE A 18 -18.16 3.02 9.02
N SER A 19 -17.80 3.35 7.79
CA SER A 19 -18.37 4.48 7.06
C SER A 19 -19.81 4.21 6.60
N LYS A 20 -20.71 5.15 6.84
CA LYS A 20 -22.08 5.17 6.30
C LYS A 20 -22.17 5.87 4.95
N ASN A 21 -21.29 6.83 4.70
CA ASN A 21 -21.30 7.69 3.50
C ASN A 21 -19.88 7.98 2.99
N THR A 22 -19.78 8.60 1.81
CA THR A 22 -18.50 8.94 1.17
C THR A 22 -17.67 9.95 1.97
N LYS A 23 -18.33 10.87 2.69
CA LYS A 23 -17.68 11.84 3.57
C LYS A 23 -16.94 11.17 4.72
N GLU A 24 -17.59 10.25 5.43
CA GLU A 24 -16.96 9.49 6.51
C GLU A 24 -15.82 8.60 6.00
N ARG A 25 -15.96 8.00 4.81
CA ARG A 25 -14.84 7.27 4.17
C ARG A 25 -13.63 8.17 3.97
N ASP A 26 -13.84 9.37 3.46
CA ASP A 26 -12.77 10.32 3.20
C ASP A 26 -12.09 10.81 4.48
N ILE A 27 -12.87 11.10 5.55
CA ILE A 27 -12.32 11.50 6.86
C ILE A 27 -11.40 10.41 7.42
N LEU A 28 -11.90 9.17 7.50
CA LEU A 28 -11.12 8.04 8.01
C LEU A 28 -9.88 7.79 7.16
N SER A 29 -10.01 7.90 5.83
CA SER A 29 -8.90 7.71 4.90
C SER A 29 -7.82 8.78 5.06
N LEU A 30 -8.24 10.04 5.20
CA LEU A 30 -7.34 11.17 5.43
C LEU A 30 -6.58 11.00 6.75
N LEU A 31 -7.27 10.61 7.83
CA LEU A 31 -6.63 10.29 9.11
C LEU A 31 -5.59 9.17 8.94
N CYS A 32 -5.92 8.07 8.28
CA CYS A 32 -4.95 6.99 8.03
C CYS A 32 -3.71 7.47 7.24
N LEU A 33 -3.91 8.29 6.20
CA LEU A 33 -2.81 8.85 5.40
C LEU A 33 -1.93 9.79 6.24
N LEU A 34 -2.54 10.63 7.07
CA LEU A 34 -1.83 11.54 7.96
C LEU A 34 -1.02 10.78 9.00
N PHE A 35 -1.61 9.75 9.61
CA PHE A 35 -0.90 8.87 10.55
C PHE A 35 0.35 8.29 9.92
N PHE A 36 0.22 7.74 8.72
CA PHE A 36 1.33 7.14 8.00
C PHE A 36 2.42 8.17 7.68
N SER A 37 2.03 9.38 7.29
CA SER A 37 2.96 10.48 7.02
C SER A 37 3.71 10.96 8.27
N VAL A 38 3.01 11.10 9.39
CA VAL A 38 3.58 11.48 10.69
C VAL A 38 4.51 10.39 11.19
N PHE A 39 4.10 9.13 11.09
CA PHE A 39 4.93 7.98 11.42
C PHE A 39 6.23 7.97 10.60
N LEU A 40 6.16 8.18 9.28
CA LEU A 40 7.33 8.29 8.40
C LEU A 40 8.30 9.40 8.85
N LEU A 41 7.77 10.58 9.18
CA LEU A 41 8.58 11.73 9.58
C LEU A 41 9.19 11.60 10.98
N ILE A 42 8.50 10.97 11.92
CA ILE A 42 8.95 10.88 13.33
C ILE A 42 9.85 9.67 13.57
N THR A 43 9.65 8.57 12.82
CA THR A 43 10.41 7.33 13.04
C THR A 43 11.47 7.13 11.97
N ILE A 44 11.06 6.98 10.71
CA ILE A 44 11.94 6.57 9.61
C ILE A 44 12.97 7.67 9.31
N PHE A 45 12.56 8.94 9.30
CA PHE A 45 13.47 10.04 8.98
C PHE A 45 14.58 10.23 10.03
N PRO A 46 14.32 10.28 11.36
CA PRO A 46 15.38 10.32 12.35
C PRO A 46 16.29 9.09 12.32
N LEU A 47 15.74 7.89 12.09
CA LEU A 47 16.53 6.67 11.88
C LEU A 47 17.49 6.82 10.70
N PHE A 48 17.03 7.41 9.59
CA PHE A 48 17.87 7.70 8.42
C PHE A 48 18.97 8.73 8.75
N ILE A 49 18.67 9.79 9.49
CA ILE A 49 19.67 10.77 9.93
C ILE A 49 20.74 10.08 10.78
N VAL A 50 20.35 9.28 11.78
CA VAL A 50 21.28 8.54 12.65
C VAL A 50 22.13 7.60 11.80
N PHE A 51 21.53 6.81 10.91
CA PHE A 51 22.25 5.92 10.00
C PHE A 51 23.29 6.66 9.15
N SER A 52 22.91 7.80 8.56
CA SER A 52 23.82 8.62 7.76
C SER A 52 24.97 9.21 8.60
N LYS A 53 24.67 9.69 9.81
CA LYS A 53 25.63 10.33 10.71
C LYS A 53 26.68 9.37 11.23
N TYR A 54 26.26 8.17 11.64
CA TYR A 54 27.14 7.22 12.32
C TYR A 54 27.76 6.17 11.41
N ILE A 55 27.21 5.94 10.21
CA ILE A 55 27.73 4.91 9.30
C ILE A 55 28.26 5.55 8.01
N ILE A 56 27.42 6.30 7.28
CA ILE A 56 27.78 6.80 5.95
C ILE A 56 28.91 7.85 6.00
N PHE A 57 28.75 8.92 6.78
CA PHE A 57 29.76 10.00 6.80
C PHE A 57 31.11 9.59 7.37
N PRO A 58 31.21 8.77 8.43
CA PRO A 58 32.49 8.28 8.91
C PRO A 58 33.22 7.47 7.83
N ILE A 59 32.53 6.61 7.09
CA ILE A 59 33.12 5.84 5.98
C ILE A 59 33.68 6.78 4.90
N ILE A 60 32.90 7.80 4.49
CA ILE A 60 33.34 8.79 3.48
C ILE A 60 34.56 9.59 3.98
N SER A 61 34.53 10.05 5.23
CA SER A 61 35.62 10.84 5.82
C SER A 61 36.91 10.02 5.94
N CYS A 62 36.83 8.80 6.48
CA CYS A 62 37.98 7.91 6.63
C CYS A 62 38.60 7.54 5.28
N THR A 63 37.77 7.25 4.27
CA THR A 63 38.29 6.93 2.92
C THR A 63 38.96 8.13 2.26
N SER A 64 38.38 9.32 2.39
CA SER A 64 39.00 10.57 1.92
C SER A 64 40.33 10.86 2.61
N ASN A 65 40.40 10.70 3.94
CA ASN A 65 41.62 10.95 4.71
C ASN A 65 42.72 9.93 4.40
N PHE A 66 42.36 8.64 4.24
CA PHE A 66 43.28 7.60 3.79
C PHE A 66 43.89 7.96 2.43
N PHE A 67 43.07 8.40 1.47
CA PHE A 67 43.55 8.83 0.16
C PHE A 67 44.47 10.04 0.21
N ASN A 68 44.10 11.06 1.00
CA ASN A 68 44.95 12.24 1.19
C ASN A 68 46.30 11.88 1.81
N MET A 69 46.34 10.90 2.73
CA MET A 69 47.59 10.41 3.30
C MET A 69 48.45 9.69 2.26
N VAL A 70 47.86 8.81 1.46
CA VAL A 70 48.56 8.02 0.43
C VAL A 70 49.10 8.90 -0.70
N VAL A 71 48.30 9.87 -1.17
CA VAL A 71 48.65 10.70 -2.34
C VAL A 71 49.48 11.93 -1.98
N ASN A 72 49.18 12.60 -0.86
CA ASN A 72 49.84 13.87 -0.50
C ASN A 72 50.97 13.69 0.53
N HIS A 73 51.29 12.46 0.94
CA HIS A 73 52.30 12.14 1.97
C HIS A 73 52.17 12.95 3.27
N LYS A 74 50.96 13.46 3.58
CA LYS A 74 50.68 14.20 4.82
C LYS A 74 50.32 13.21 5.92
N THR A 75 50.98 13.33 7.07
CA THR A 75 50.61 12.59 8.30
C THR A 75 49.28 13.11 8.83
N VAL A 76 48.19 12.51 8.38
CA VAL A 76 46.84 12.81 8.89
C VAL A 76 46.58 11.89 10.08
N GLN A 77 46.21 12.45 11.23
CA GLN A 77 45.79 11.64 12.39
C GLN A 77 44.54 10.84 12.02
N PHE A 78 44.64 9.51 12.11
CA PHE A 78 43.46 8.64 12.06
C PHE A 78 42.67 8.84 13.36
N TYR A 79 41.55 9.54 13.26
CA TYR A 79 40.50 9.37 14.26
C TYR A 79 39.93 7.97 14.05
N PRO A 80 39.99 7.08 15.07
CA PRO A 80 39.35 5.78 14.97
C PRO A 80 37.87 6.02 14.65
N ILE A 81 37.31 5.17 13.77
CA ILE A 81 35.87 5.15 13.54
C ILE A 81 35.25 4.74 14.87
N ASN A 82 34.86 5.72 15.68
CA ASN A 82 34.10 5.46 16.89
C ASN A 82 32.66 5.15 16.46
N LEU A 83 32.49 3.94 15.93
CA LEU A 83 31.18 3.31 15.78
C LEU A 83 30.68 3.06 17.20
N ASP A 84 30.06 4.07 17.80
CA ASP A 84 29.34 3.92 19.07
C ASP A 84 28.12 3.00 18.82
N PHE A 85 28.38 1.70 18.70
CA PHE A 85 27.37 0.64 18.66
C PHE A 85 26.47 0.74 19.90
N TYR A 86 26.99 1.27 21.01
CA TYR A 86 26.22 1.59 22.20
C TYR A 86 25.16 2.67 21.95
N PHE A 87 25.48 3.71 21.17
CA PHE A 87 24.51 4.75 20.81
C PHE A 87 23.48 4.24 19.78
N LEU A 88 23.91 3.46 18.79
CA LEU A 88 22.98 2.84 17.83
C LEU A 88 22.01 1.87 18.53
N SER A 89 22.53 1.02 19.42
CA SER A 89 21.70 0.14 20.24
C SER A 89 20.81 0.90 21.22
N TYR A 90 21.26 2.04 21.75
CA TYR A 90 20.43 2.95 22.56
C TYR A 90 19.26 3.55 21.74
N GLN A 91 19.49 3.99 20.50
CA GLN A 91 18.42 4.48 19.62
C GLN A 91 17.45 3.35 19.23
N ILE A 92 17.95 2.14 18.95
CA ILE A 92 17.10 0.96 18.70
C ILE A 92 16.28 0.60 19.94
N LYS A 93 16.88 0.65 21.14
CA LYS A 93 16.16 0.48 22.42
C LYS A 93 15.10 1.55 22.61
N LYS A 94 15.39 2.82 22.27
CA LYS A 94 14.42 3.92 22.32
C LYS A 94 13.23 3.64 21.40
N VAL A 95 13.47 3.21 20.17
CA VAL A 95 12.41 2.78 19.23
C VAL A 95 11.60 1.60 19.79
N PHE A 96 12.25 0.60 20.38
CA PHE A 96 11.56 -0.53 21.02
C PHE A 96 10.69 -0.11 22.20
N ILE A 97 11.18 0.79 23.05
CA ILE A 97 10.43 1.39 24.16
C ILE A 97 9.21 2.16 23.62
N ILE A 98 9.38 2.90 22.52
CA ILE A 98 8.28 3.63 21.88
C ILE A 98 7.22 2.67 21.33
N VAL A 99 7.63 1.62 20.62
CA VAL A 99 6.70 0.60 20.08
C VAL A 99 5.95 -0.10 21.22
N SER A 100 6.63 -0.40 22.33
CA SER A 100 5.99 -1.02 23.50
C SER A 100 5.06 -0.05 24.24
N ILE A 101 5.38 1.24 24.36
CA ILE A 101 4.47 2.26 24.89
C ILE A 101 3.22 2.39 24.00
N ILE A 102 3.38 2.45 22.67
CA ILE A 102 2.25 2.49 21.72
C ILE A 102 1.37 1.25 21.89
N PHE A 103 1.99 0.08 22.03
CA PHE A 103 1.28 -1.19 22.23
C PHE A 103 0.50 -1.20 23.55
N ILE A 104 1.11 -0.77 24.66
CA ILE A 104 0.46 -0.66 25.97
C ILE A 104 -0.72 0.32 25.92
N VAL A 105 -0.53 1.48 25.28
CA VAL A 105 -1.59 2.48 25.08
C VAL A 105 -2.72 1.92 24.22
N MET A 106 -2.42 1.15 23.16
CA MET A 106 -3.42 0.43 22.36
C MET A 106 -4.25 -0.50 23.25
N VAL A 107 -3.59 -1.32 24.08
CA VAL A 107 -4.24 -2.26 24.98
C VAL A 107 -5.14 -1.50 25.97
N ILE A 108 -4.63 -0.46 26.62
CA ILE A 108 -5.41 0.37 27.56
C ILE A 108 -6.63 0.99 26.85
N LEU A 109 -6.47 1.56 25.66
CA LEU A 109 -7.57 2.15 24.89
C LEU A 109 -8.60 1.10 24.44
N THR A 110 -8.17 -0.11 24.08
CA THR A 110 -9.10 -1.22 23.80
C THR A 110 -9.87 -1.70 25.04
N VAL A 111 -9.25 -1.64 26.22
CA VAL A 111 -9.92 -1.94 27.50
C VAL A 111 -10.91 -0.82 27.85
N ILE A 112 -10.53 0.45 27.71
CA ILE A 112 -11.41 1.62 27.91
C ILE A 112 -12.63 1.55 26.99
N LYS A 113 -12.46 1.14 25.72
CA LYS A 113 -13.56 0.89 24.77
C LYS A 113 -14.58 -0.09 25.33
N LYS A 114 -14.11 -1.15 25.98
CA LYS A 114 -14.96 -2.21 26.55
C LYS A 114 -15.74 -1.73 27.79
N PHE A 115 -15.19 -0.78 28.54
CA PHE A 115 -15.74 -0.37 29.84
C PHE A 115 -16.53 0.94 29.84
N ILE A 116 -16.10 2.00 29.15
CA ILE A 116 -16.58 3.38 29.43
C ILE A 116 -17.53 3.93 28.35
N ILE A 117 -17.43 3.49 27.09
CA ILE A 117 -18.08 4.19 25.96
C ILE A 117 -18.99 3.24 25.17
N LYS A 118 -20.17 2.95 25.72
CA LYS A 118 -21.20 2.10 25.09
C LYS A 118 -22.09 2.83 24.06
N ARG A 119 -21.99 4.16 23.93
CA ARG A 119 -22.98 5.01 23.22
C ARG A 119 -22.46 5.92 22.10
N LEU A 120 -21.14 6.03 21.91
CA LEU A 120 -20.58 6.84 20.81
C LEU A 120 -20.44 6.00 19.54
N SER A 121 -20.65 6.66 18.38
CA SER A 121 -20.39 6.02 17.09
C SER A 121 -18.91 5.63 16.97
N ILE A 122 -18.65 4.49 16.31
CA ILE A 122 -17.31 3.92 16.13
C ILE A 122 -16.33 4.93 15.50
N ILE A 123 -16.83 5.87 14.69
CA ILE A 123 -16.04 6.92 14.02
C ILE A 123 -15.46 7.90 15.02
N HIS A 124 -16.28 8.45 15.91
CA HIS A 124 -15.84 9.42 16.91
C HIS A 124 -14.85 8.76 17.90
N PHE A 125 -14.95 7.45 18.09
CA PHE A 125 -13.97 6.69 18.86
C PHE A 125 -12.61 6.56 18.16
N ILE A 126 -12.60 6.36 16.83
CA ILE A 126 -11.36 6.33 16.05
C ILE A 126 -10.70 7.71 16.04
N GLU A 127 -11.49 8.78 15.85
CA GLU A 127 -11.01 10.16 15.93
C GLU A 127 -10.39 10.45 17.31
N PHE A 128 -11.06 10.03 18.39
CA PHE A 128 -10.56 10.17 19.75
C PHE A 128 -9.25 9.40 19.98
N TYR A 129 -9.18 8.14 19.52
CA TYR A 129 -7.95 7.34 19.54
C TYR A 129 -6.81 8.06 18.79
N PHE A 130 -7.15 8.67 17.66
CA PHE A 130 -6.20 9.41 16.82
C PHE A 130 -5.64 10.65 17.53
N ILE A 131 -6.51 11.41 18.19
CA ILE A 131 -6.13 12.58 18.98
C ILE A 131 -5.20 12.17 20.12
N ILE A 132 -5.55 11.12 20.88
CA ILE A 132 -4.71 10.59 21.96
C ILE A 132 -3.37 10.10 21.43
N PHE A 133 -3.36 9.38 20.31
CA PHE A 133 -2.14 8.89 19.69
C PHE A 133 -1.21 10.04 19.27
N ILE A 134 -1.75 11.09 18.65
CA ILE A 134 -1.00 12.30 18.31
C ILE A 134 -0.43 12.93 19.58
N ILE A 135 -1.23 13.14 20.62
CA ILE A 135 -0.81 13.73 21.90
C ILE A 135 0.35 12.92 22.52
N ILE A 136 0.24 11.60 22.55
CA ILE A 136 1.27 10.72 23.11
C ILE A 136 2.55 10.77 22.29
N ILE A 137 2.47 10.75 20.96
CA ILE A 137 3.62 10.97 20.08
C ILE A 137 4.27 12.34 20.35
N THR A 138 3.45 13.38 20.53
CA THR A 138 3.91 14.75 20.84
C THR A 138 4.76 14.77 22.11
N LEU A 139 4.24 14.14 23.17
CA LEU A 139 4.85 14.10 24.49
C LEU A 139 6.15 13.29 24.48
N ILE A 140 6.17 12.15 23.77
CA ILE A 140 7.34 11.27 23.69
C ILE A 140 8.49 11.88 22.88
N PHE A 141 8.18 12.58 21.79
CA PHE A 141 9.20 13.09 20.86
C PHE A 141 9.50 14.58 21.00
N SER A 142 8.94 15.25 22.02
CA SER A 142 8.96 16.72 22.15
C SER A 142 8.65 17.42 20.81
N ALA A 143 7.74 16.82 20.05
CA ALA A 143 7.52 17.04 18.62
C ALA A 143 6.43 18.09 18.33
N TYR A 144 6.23 19.04 19.24
CA TYR A 144 5.14 20.02 19.16
C TYR A 144 5.18 20.86 17.86
N TYR A 145 6.37 21.15 17.33
CA TYR A 145 6.54 21.82 16.04
C TYR A 145 6.00 21.02 14.84
N TYR A 146 6.08 19.68 14.87
CA TYR A 146 5.54 18.84 13.79
C TYR A 146 4.01 18.88 13.74
N ILE A 147 3.36 19.09 14.89
CA ILE A 147 1.90 19.21 15.00
C ILE A 147 1.43 20.60 14.62
N LEU A 148 2.18 21.62 15.05
CA LEU A 148 1.98 22.99 14.60
C LEU A 148 2.09 23.10 13.07
N PHE A 149 2.95 22.28 12.43
CA PHE A 149 3.06 22.19 10.98
C PHE A 149 1.95 21.34 10.33
N SER A 150 1.57 20.21 10.95
CA SER A 150 0.61 19.29 10.33
C SER A 150 -0.83 19.81 10.35
N ILE A 151 -1.27 20.49 11.41
CA ILE A 151 -2.65 20.99 11.51
C ILE A 151 -3.01 21.95 10.37
N PRO A 152 -2.24 23.02 10.09
CA PRO A 152 -2.51 23.90 8.94
C PRO A 152 -2.47 23.17 7.61
N LEU A 153 -1.58 22.18 7.47
CA LEU A 153 -1.44 21.40 6.25
C LEU A 153 -2.69 20.54 5.99
N VAL A 154 -3.27 19.95 7.04
CA VAL A 154 -4.55 19.24 6.97
C VAL A 154 -5.68 20.17 6.58
N ILE A 155 -5.74 21.37 7.18
CA ILE A 155 -6.77 22.38 6.84
C ILE A 155 -6.64 22.79 5.37
N LEU A 156 -5.44 23.03 4.89
CA LEU A 156 -5.16 23.34 3.47
C LEU A 156 -5.58 22.18 2.55
N LEU A 157 -5.28 20.93 2.92
CA LEU A 157 -5.69 19.76 2.14
C LEU A 157 -7.22 19.66 2.04
N ILE A 158 -7.94 19.85 3.15
CA ILE A 158 -9.40 19.85 3.18
C ILE A 158 -9.98 20.98 2.32
N TYR A 159 -9.33 22.14 2.32
CA TYR A 159 -9.73 23.28 1.50
C TYR A 159 -9.62 23.00 -0.01
N PHE A 160 -8.50 22.43 -0.47
CA PHE A 160 -8.28 22.14 -1.89
C PHE A 160 -8.95 20.84 -2.37
N ILE A 161 -9.08 19.85 -1.50
CA ILE A 161 -9.69 18.55 -1.79
C ILE A 161 -10.82 18.34 -0.77
N PRO A 162 -12.07 18.71 -1.13
CA PRO A 162 -13.18 18.68 -0.20
C PRO A 162 -13.52 17.25 0.22
N LEU A 163 -13.86 17.12 1.51
CA LEU A 163 -14.35 15.88 2.10
C LEU A 163 -15.68 15.46 1.48
N GLY A 164 -15.79 14.19 1.07
CA GLY A 164 -16.97 13.63 0.39
C GLY A 164 -16.79 13.46 -1.11
N SER A 165 -15.66 13.89 -1.67
CA SER A 165 -15.30 13.68 -3.07
C SER A 165 -14.88 12.24 -3.37
N GLY A 166 -14.61 11.42 -2.34
CA GLY A 166 -14.11 10.04 -2.46
C GLY A 166 -12.61 9.97 -2.81
N LYS A 167 -11.94 11.11 -3.00
CA LYS A 167 -10.55 11.16 -3.51
C LYS A 167 -9.54 10.61 -2.51
N TYR A 168 -9.76 10.81 -1.20
CA TYR A 168 -8.85 10.29 -0.18
C TYR A 168 -8.96 8.77 -0.06
N PHE A 169 -10.19 8.25 -0.10
CA PHE A 169 -10.41 6.81 -0.12
C PHE A 169 -9.86 6.15 -1.39
N LEU A 170 -10.05 6.80 -2.55
CA LEU A 170 -9.45 6.36 -3.82
C LEU A 170 -7.93 6.30 -3.75
N MET A 171 -7.27 7.24 -3.06
CA MET A 171 -5.82 7.23 -2.89
C MET A 171 -5.35 5.97 -2.16
N LEU A 172 -6.04 5.56 -1.09
CA LEU A 172 -5.75 4.29 -0.40
C LEU A 172 -5.97 3.07 -1.30
N GLN A 173 -7.07 3.06 -2.07
CA GLN A 173 -7.34 1.98 -3.03
C GLN A 173 -6.24 1.87 -4.10
N ASN A 174 -5.78 3.01 -4.63
CA ASN A 174 -4.70 3.02 -5.62
C ASN A 174 -3.39 2.45 -5.08
N ILE A 175 -3.05 2.70 -3.81
CA ILE A 175 -1.87 2.10 -3.17
C ILE A 175 -2.04 0.56 -3.10
N ARG A 176 -3.25 0.07 -2.79
CA ARG A 176 -3.54 -1.37 -2.81
C ARG A 176 -3.42 -1.96 -4.21
N TYR A 177 -4.01 -1.34 -5.22
CA TYR A 177 -3.93 -1.83 -6.60
C TYR A 177 -2.49 -1.85 -7.13
N PHE A 178 -1.69 -0.82 -6.82
CA PHE A 178 -0.29 -0.80 -7.20
C PHE A 178 0.52 -1.89 -6.49
N SER A 179 0.28 -2.11 -5.19
CA SER A 179 0.99 -3.14 -4.43
C SER A 179 0.66 -4.55 -4.91
N ASP A 180 -0.57 -4.83 -5.33
CA ASP A 180 -0.95 -6.09 -5.98
C ASP A 180 -0.19 -6.29 -7.30
N ILE A 181 -0.15 -5.28 -8.18
CA ILE A 181 0.61 -5.35 -9.43
C ILE A 181 2.09 -5.64 -9.16
N VAL A 182 2.67 -5.01 -8.14
CA VAL A 182 4.06 -5.27 -7.77
C VAL A 182 4.26 -6.71 -7.29
N ILE A 183 3.38 -7.23 -6.42
CA ILE A 183 3.47 -8.59 -5.89
C ILE A 183 3.33 -9.61 -7.04
N THR A 184 2.30 -9.47 -7.87
CA THR A 184 2.06 -10.35 -9.01
C THR A 184 3.22 -10.36 -9.99
N GLN A 185 3.87 -9.22 -10.20
CA GLN A 185 5.04 -9.14 -11.06
C GLN A 185 6.25 -9.89 -10.50
N PHE A 186 6.48 -9.81 -9.18
CA PHE A 186 7.54 -10.57 -8.50
C PHE A 186 7.26 -12.08 -8.46
N GLU A 187 5.99 -12.50 -8.48
CA GLU A 187 5.62 -13.92 -8.60
C GLU A 187 5.88 -14.45 -10.01
N LEU A 188 5.55 -13.67 -11.05
CA LEU A 188 5.74 -14.08 -12.45
C LEU A 188 7.22 -14.07 -12.86
N TYR A 189 7.97 -13.10 -12.35
CA TYR A 189 9.39 -12.92 -12.65
C TYR A 189 10.17 -12.87 -11.34
N PRO A 190 10.36 -14.04 -10.67
CA PRO A 190 11.18 -14.08 -9.48
C PRO A 190 12.59 -13.62 -9.83
N LEU A 191 13.16 -12.72 -9.01
CA LEU A 191 14.54 -12.30 -9.17
C LEU A 191 15.46 -13.49 -8.83
N ASN A 192 15.80 -14.30 -9.84
CA ASN A 192 16.77 -15.39 -9.75
C ASN A 192 18.22 -14.85 -9.71
N ILE A 193 18.46 -13.89 -8.82
CA ILE A 193 19.79 -13.35 -8.58
C ILE A 193 20.15 -13.73 -7.15
N SER A 194 21.29 -14.39 -6.96
CA SER A 194 21.77 -14.70 -5.63
C SER A 194 21.89 -13.40 -4.83
N LYS A 195 21.30 -13.37 -3.62
CA LYS A 195 21.33 -12.20 -2.72
C LYS A 195 22.76 -11.69 -2.52
N PHE A 196 23.73 -12.61 -2.49
CA PHE A 196 25.15 -12.34 -2.43
C PHE A 196 25.68 -11.57 -3.66
N LYS A 197 25.31 -11.96 -4.89
CA LYS A 197 25.76 -11.26 -6.11
C LYS A 197 25.19 -9.85 -6.22
N ILE A 198 23.95 -9.62 -5.74
CA ILE A 198 23.38 -8.27 -5.62
C ILE A 198 24.20 -7.44 -4.62
N LEU A 199 24.50 -8.01 -3.45
CA LEU A 199 25.28 -7.36 -2.41
C LEU A 199 26.68 -6.99 -2.92
N CYS A 200 27.39 -7.91 -3.58
CA CYS A 200 28.71 -7.64 -4.16
C CYS A 200 28.65 -6.52 -5.21
N LYS A 201 27.64 -6.52 -6.09
CA LYS A 201 27.45 -5.42 -7.07
C LYS A 201 27.18 -4.09 -6.36
N ALA A 202 26.35 -4.08 -5.32
CA ALA A 202 26.07 -2.86 -4.56
C ALA A 202 27.31 -2.31 -3.84
N ILE A 203 28.12 -3.20 -3.24
CA ILE A 203 29.40 -2.84 -2.61
C ILE A 203 30.36 -2.27 -3.67
N LEU A 204 30.48 -2.91 -4.83
CA LEU A 204 31.35 -2.43 -5.90
C LEU A 204 30.92 -1.05 -6.41
N ILE A 205 29.62 -0.83 -6.64
CA ILE A 205 29.08 0.48 -7.01
C ILE A 205 29.41 1.52 -5.92
N PHE A 206 29.22 1.18 -4.65
CA PHE A 206 29.52 2.08 -3.54
C PHE A 206 31.01 2.46 -3.50
N ILE A 207 31.90 1.49 -3.69
CA ILE A 207 33.35 1.71 -3.78
C ILE A 207 33.69 2.62 -4.98
N CYS A 208 33.11 2.39 -6.15
CA CYS A 208 33.30 3.27 -7.32
C CYS A 208 32.83 4.70 -7.07
N CYS A 209 31.69 4.88 -6.38
CA CYS A 209 31.20 6.19 -5.96
C CYS A 209 32.19 6.90 -5.01
N LEU A 210 32.77 6.16 -4.06
CA LEU A 210 33.78 6.72 -3.15
C LEU A 210 35.01 7.22 -3.91
N PHE A 211 35.59 6.39 -4.80
CA PHE A 211 36.76 6.81 -5.57
C PHE A 211 36.49 8.02 -6.47
N SER A 212 35.37 8.02 -7.20
CA SER A 212 34.99 9.15 -8.04
C SER A 212 34.67 10.42 -7.23
N SER A 213 34.14 10.28 -6.01
CA SER A 213 33.94 11.43 -5.12
C SER A 213 35.25 12.07 -4.68
N ILE A 214 36.28 11.26 -4.40
CA ILE A 214 37.64 11.74 -4.08
C ILE A 214 38.25 12.47 -5.29
N GLY A 215 38.05 11.92 -6.50
CA GLY A 215 38.45 12.60 -7.74
C GLY A 215 37.82 13.99 -7.89
N LEU A 216 36.49 14.09 -7.75
CA LEU A 216 35.78 15.37 -7.80
C LEU A 216 36.20 16.33 -6.67
N MET A 217 36.42 15.82 -5.46
CA MET A 217 36.89 16.60 -4.33
C MET A 217 38.20 17.31 -4.67
N ASN A 218 39.17 16.58 -5.23
CA ASN A 218 40.48 17.12 -5.58
C ASN A 218 40.46 18.03 -6.81
N MET A 219 39.59 17.77 -7.80
CA MET A 219 39.48 18.60 -9.00
C MET A 219 38.84 19.97 -8.72
N PHE A 220 37.84 20.02 -7.83
CA PHE A 220 37.02 21.21 -7.62
C PHE A 220 37.11 21.79 -6.20
N ASN A 221 38.02 21.26 -5.36
CA ASN A 221 38.17 21.63 -3.94
C ASN A 221 36.84 21.64 -3.16
N LEU A 222 35.98 20.66 -3.44
CA LEU A 222 34.69 20.49 -2.76
C LEU A 222 34.87 19.74 -1.43
N SER A 223 33.88 19.77 -0.54
CA SER A 223 33.90 18.88 0.62
C SER A 223 33.69 17.42 0.21
N SER A 224 34.24 16.48 0.98
CA SER A 224 34.10 15.04 0.75
C SER A 224 32.63 14.57 0.78
N THR A 225 31.81 15.20 1.60
CA THR A 225 30.38 14.91 1.69
C THR A 225 29.60 15.41 0.48
N LEU A 226 29.88 16.64 0.02
CA LEU A 226 29.23 17.23 -1.13
C LEU A 226 29.61 16.49 -2.43
N SER A 227 30.89 16.22 -2.62
CA SER A 227 31.39 15.45 -3.76
C SER A 227 30.77 14.06 -3.83
N PHE A 228 30.66 13.36 -2.70
CA PHE A 228 29.98 12.06 -2.65
C PHE A 228 28.51 12.16 -3.02
N VAL A 229 27.77 13.15 -2.50
CA VAL A 229 26.35 13.35 -2.86
C VAL A 229 26.20 13.62 -4.36
N ILE A 230 27.07 14.41 -4.97
CA ILE A 230 27.05 14.70 -6.41
C ILE A 230 27.27 13.42 -7.22
N VAL A 231 28.34 12.67 -6.94
CA VAL A 231 28.65 11.42 -7.64
C VAL A 231 27.53 10.40 -7.46
N PHE A 232 27.08 10.22 -6.22
CA PHE A 232 26.00 9.29 -5.91
C PHE A 232 24.73 9.68 -6.66
N SER A 233 24.41 10.98 -6.72
CA SER A 233 23.25 11.47 -7.45
C SER A 233 23.32 11.15 -8.95
N PHE A 234 24.50 11.34 -9.55
CA PHE A 234 24.76 11.01 -10.95
C PHE A 234 24.61 9.50 -11.23
N PHE A 235 25.20 8.64 -10.38
CA PHE A 235 25.04 7.20 -10.48
C PHE A 235 23.58 6.75 -10.33
N MET A 236 22.82 7.38 -9.43
CA MET A 236 21.39 7.09 -9.30
C MET A 236 20.59 7.48 -10.54
N VAL A 237 20.96 8.58 -11.23
CA VAL A 237 20.36 8.95 -12.53
C VAL A 237 20.73 7.94 -13.62
N LEU A 238 21.97 7.45 -13.67
CA LEU A 238 22.35 6.39 -14.62
C LEU A 238 21.60 5.09 -14.36
N LEU A 239 21.43 4.72 -13.08
CA LEU A 239 20.59 3.59 -12.68
C LEU A 239 19.14 3.77 -13.17
N LEU A 240 18.61 4.99 -13.17
CA LEU A 240 17.29 5.28 -13.75
C LEU A 240 17.28 5.21 -15.27
N LYS A 241 18.33 5.66 -15.97
CA LYS A 241 18.36 5.61 -17.45
C LYS A 241 18.38 4.18 -18.00
N ASN A 242 18.86 3.21 -17.22
CA ASN A 242 18.82 1.82 -17.63
C ASN A 242 17.36 1.34 -17.62
N LYS A 243 16.72 1.39 -18.79
CA LYS A 243 15.33 0.98 -18.98
C LYS A 243 15.25 -0.51 -18.69
N ASN A 244 14.64 -0.87 -17.56
CA ASN A 244 14.18 -2.23 -17.36
C ASN A 244 13.09 -2.51 -18.39
N GLU A 245 13.11 -3.69 -19.02
CA GLU A 245 12.03 -4.16 -19.92
C GLU A 245 10.66 -4.07 -19.23
N ASN A 246 10.65 -4.23 -17.90
CA ASN A 246 9.45 -4.19 -17.11
C ASN A 246 9.15 -2.80 -16.51
N LYS A 247 8.09 -2.17 -17.04
CA LYS A 247 7.56 -0.88 -16.57
C LYS A 247 7.25 -0.85 -15.06
N VAL A 248 6.83 -1.97 -14.45
CA VAL A 248 6.51 -2.05 -13.01
C VAL A 248 7.77 -1.84 -12.17
N TYR A 249 8.87 -2.56 -12.48
CA TYR A 249 10.13 -2.43 -11.77
C TYR A 249 10.76 -1.06 -11.97
N TYR A 250 10.62 -0.49 -13.16
CA TYR A 250 11.10 0.86 -13.45
C TYR A 250 10.42 1.91 -12.55
N ILE A 251 9.09 1.90 -12.48
CA ILE A 251 8.34 2.84 -11.62
C ILE A 251 8.67 2.61 -10.14
N LEU A 252 8.79 1.36 -9.69
CA LEU A 252 9.14 1.05 -8.29
C LEU A 252 10.56 1.54 -7.93
N LYS A 253 11.54 1.33 -8.82
CA LYS A 253 12.91 1.85 -8.66
C LYS A 253 12.90 3.37 -8.58
N LYS A 254 12.13 4.03 -9.46
CA LYS A 254 11.96 5.48 -9.47
C LYS A 254 11.35 6.03 -8.18
N LEU A 255 10.34 5.36 -7.63
CA LEU A 255 9.72 5.70 -6.34
C LEU A 255 10.74 5.62 -5.18
N ILE A 256 11.45 4.50 -5.06
CA ILE A 256 12.43 4.29 -3.97
C ILE A 256 13.53 5.35 -4.01
N LEU A 257 14.10 5.58 -5.20
CA LEU A 257 15.15 6.58 -5.39
C LEU A 257 14.66 7.97 -5.03
N PHE A 258 13.46 8.33 -5.46
CA PHE A 258 12.89 9.63 -5.16
C PHE A 258 12.67 9.84 -3.66
N ILE A 259 12.17 8.83 -2.93
CA ILE A 259 12.00 8.88 -1.47
C ILE A 259 13.36 9.10 -0.78
N MET A 260 14.42 8.41 -1.23
CA MET A 260 15.77 8.62 -0.71
C MET A 260 16.26 10.06 -0.91
N PHE A 261 16.10 10.61 -2.12
CA PHE A 261 16.49 12.00 -2.40
C PHE A 261 15.68 13.00 -1.58
N PHE A 262 14.38 12.77 -1.40
CA PHE A 262 13.52 13.63 -0.60
C PHE A 262 14.05 13.74 0.84
N PHE A 263 14.47 12.64 1.46
CA PHE A 263 15.09 12.68 2.79
C PHE A 263 16.46 13.37 2.81
N ILE A 264 17.28 13.18 1.77
CA ILE A 264 18.57 13.89 1.64
C ILE A 264 18.35 15.40 1.54
N ILE A 265 17.34 15.85 0.77
CA ILE A 265 16.99 17.27 0.63
C ILE A 265 16.55 17.85 1.98
N ILE A 266 15.64 17.18 2.69
CA ILE A 266 15.22 17.64 4.03
C ILE A 266 16.42 17.74 4.97
N TRP A 267 17.29 16.73 5.00
CA TRP A 267 18.46 16.73 5.87
C TRP A 267 19.51 17.79 5.49
N ALA A 268 19.78 17.99 4.20
CA ALA A 268 20.71 19.02 3.74
C ALA A 268 20.23 20.41 4.17
N ASN A 269 18.92 20.62 4.12
CA ASN A 269 18.28 21.90 4.42
C ASN A 269 18.17 22.21 5.93
N THR A 270 18.27 21.24 6.84
CA THR A 270 18.26 21.51 8.30
C THR A 270 19.56 22.10 8.83
N LYS A 271 20.67 22.02 8.07
CA LYS A 271 22.00 22.49 8.50
C LYS A 271 22.36 23.89 8.01
N ILE A 272 21.50 24.51 7.22
CA ILE A 272 21.83 25.74 6.49
C ILE A 272 21.28 26.95 7.25
N GLU A 273 22.15 27.89 7.60
CA GLU A 273 21.72 29.22 8.06
C GLU A 273 20.91 29.93 6.96
N ILE A 274 19.73 30.41 7.32
CA ILE A 274 18.73 30.92 6.38
C ILE A 274 19.16 32.31 5.88
N ASN A 275 19.64 32.37 4.65
CA ASN A 275 19.72 33.61 3.86
C ASN A 275 18.61 33.59 2.79
N THR A 276 18.18 34.75 2.29
CA THR A 276 17.11 34.89 1.28
C THR A 276 17.33 34.01 0.05
N ILE A 277 18.55 33.98 -0.47
CA ILE A 277 18.94 33.14 -1.62
C ILE A 277 18.80 31.64 -1.28
N LYS A 278 19.23 31.25 -0.08
CA LYS A 278 19.14 29.86 0.40
C LYS A 278 17.69 29.45 0.65
N PHE A 279 16.85 30.37 1.15
CA PHE A 279 15.42 30.17 1.33
C PHE A 279 14.70 29.97 -0.02
N LEU A 280 15.02 30.78 -1.04
CA LEU A 280 14.48 30.61 -2.39
C LEU A 280 14.92 29.28 -3.02
N SER A 281 16.18 28.89 -2.84
CA SER A 281 16.68 27.57 -3.25
C SER A 281 15.93 26.44 -2.55
N LEU A 282 15.61 26.62 -1.27
CA LEU A 282 14.85 25.64 -0.49
C LEU A 282 13.42 25.49 -1.03
N ILE A 283 12.72 26.60 -1.29
CA ILE A 283 11.39 26.57 -1.90
C ILE A 283 11.44 25.87 -3.27
N SER A 284 12.42 26.21 -4.11
CA SER A 284 12.57 25.61 -5.43
C SER A 284 12.81 24.09 -5.36
N THR A 285 13.69 23.64 -4.47
CA THR A 285 13.98 22.21 -4.30
C THR A 285 12.79 21.43 -3.75
N PHE A 286 12.01 22.00 -2.82
CA PHE A 286 10.75 21.39 -2.35
C PHE A 286 9.69 21.35 -3.45
N TYR A 287 9.53 22.42 -4.23
CA TYR A 287 8.59 22.46 -5.35
C TYR A 287 8.89 21.37 -6.37
N PHE A 288 10.13 21.27 -6.86
CA PHE A 288 10.51 20.23 -7.82
C PHE A 288 10.37 18.81 -7.24
N SER A 289 10.60 18.65 -5.94
CA SER A 289 10.36 17.39 -5.27
C SER A 289 8.88 17.01 -5.29
N ILE A 290 8.00 17.94 -4.92
CA ILE A 290 6.55 17.70 -4.92
C ILE A 290 6.03 17.44 -6.34
N ASP A 291 6.45 18.22 -7.33
CA ASP A 291 6.07 18.01 -8.74
C ASP A 291 6.46 16.60 -9.22
N ARG A 292 7.66 16.14 -8.83
CA ARG A 292 8.11 14.80 -9.18
C ARG A 292 7.28 13.69 -8.53
N ILE A 293 6.79 13.88 -7.30
CA ILE A 293 5.84 12.96 -6.66
C ILE A 293 4.56 12.86 -7.49
N PHE A 294 4.00 14.00 -7.92
CA PHE A 294 2.80 14.04 -8.75
C PHE A 294 3.02 13.39 -10.12
N SER A 295 4.17 13.63 -10.76
CA SER A 295 4.55 12.97 -12.01
C SER A 295 4.59 11.44 -11.86
N ILE A 296 5.21 10.93 -10.80
CA ILE A 296 5.26 9.49 -10.54
C ILE A 296 3.87 8.94 -10.21
N SER A 297 3.06 9.67 -9.45
CA SER A 297 1.68 9.29 -9.16
C SER A 297 0.84 9.13 -10.44
N LYS A 298 1.02 10.01 -11.44
CA LYS A 298 0.39 9.88 -12.76
C LYS A 298 0.85 8.62 -13.49
N GLU A 299 2.14 8.30 -13.47
CA GLU A 299 2.66 7.06 -14.06
C GLU A 299 2.10 5.80 -13.36
N VAL A 300 2.00 5.82 -12.03
CA VAL A 300 1.41 4.73 -11.23
C VAL A 300 -0.07 4.55 -11.57
N THR A 301 -0.85 5.62 -11.66
CA THR A 301 -2.28 5.55 -12.00
C THR A 301 -2.52 5.02 -13.41
N GLN A 302 -1.68 5.41 -14.38
CA GLN A 302 -1.71 4.82 -15.73
C GLN A 302 -1.35 3.33 -15.70
N LEU A 303 -0.34 2.94 -14.92
CA LEU A 303 0.03 1.52 -14.77
C LEU A 303 -1.12 0.71 -14.16
N ILE A 304 -1.80 1.25 -13.13
CA ILE A 304 -2.97 0.62 -12.51
C ILE A 304 -4.06 0.36 -13.55
N LYS A 305 -4.41 1.37 -14.35
CA LYS A 305 -5.40 1.21 -15.43
C LYS A 305 -4.97 0.13 -16.44
N SER A 306 -3.72 0.16 -16.89
CA SER A 306 -3.28 -0.81 -17.91
C SER A 306 -3.21 -2.27 -17.43
N LYS A 307 -2.87 -2.53 -16.16
CA LYS A 307 -2.50 -3.87 -15.67
C LYS A 307 -3.35 -4.44 -14.54
N SER A 308 -4.10 -3.63 -13.80
CA SER A 308 -4.76 -4.11 -12.58
C SER A 308 -6.11 -4.74 -12.86
N VAL A 309 -6.22 -6.06 -12.62
CA VAL A 309 -7.52 -6.75 -12.58
C VAL A 309 -8.36 -6.29 -11.38
N LEU A 310 -7.74 -6.09 -10.21
CA LEU A 310 -8.43 -5.63 -9.00
C LEU A 310 -9.08 -4.26 -9.16
N TYR A 311 -8.43 -3.34 -9.88
CA TYR A 311 -9.00 -2.02 -10.17
C TYR A 311 -10.34 -2.14 -10.88
N TYR A 312 -10.42 -2.91 -11.97
CA TYR A 312 -11.68 -3.11 -12.68
C TYR A 312 -12.65 -4.04 -11.96
N TYR A 313 -12.19 -4.89 -11.04
CA TYR A 313 -13.11 -5.70 -10.26
C TYR A 313 -13.81 -4.87 -9.17
N GLU A 314 -13.05 -4.15 -8.35
CA GLU A 314 -13.56 -3.54 -7.11
C GLU A 314 -13.93 -2.07 -7.21
N HIS A 315 -13.32 -1.32 -8.13
CA HIS A 315 -13.48 0.14 -8.13
C HIS A 315 -14.90 0.54 -8.53
N GLU A 316 -15.58 1.26 -7.65
CA GLU A 316 -16.97 1.69 -7.81
C GLU A 316 -17.00 2.92 -8.74
N ASN A 317 -17.87 2.93 -9.75
CA ASN A 317 -18.11 4.06 -10.68
C ASN A 317 -16.93 4.47 -11.58
N ILE A 318 -16.36 3.52 -12.34
CA ILE A 318 -15.40 3.84 -13.41
C ILE A 318 -16.14 4.55 -14.58
N PRO A 319 -15.68 5.73 -15.04
CA PRO A 319 -16.22 6.37 -16.24
C PRO A 319 -16.19 5.45 -17.46
N LYS A 320 -17.30 5.37 -18.20
CA LYS A 320 -17.40 4.53 -19.42
C LYS A 320 -16.28 4.79 -20.43
N LYS A 321 -15.83 6.05 -20.57
CA LYS A 321 -14.70 6.44 -21.42
C LYS A 321 -13.42 5.66 -21.10
N ILE A 322 -13.10 5.51 -19.80
CA ILE A 322 -11.91 4.80 -19.35
C ILE A 322 -12.04 3.29 -19.61
N LEU A 323 -13.26 2.74 -19.53
CA LEU A 323 -13.49 1.33 -19.87
C LEU A 323 -13.25 1.10 -21.37
N LEU A 324 -13.81 1.95 -22.23
CA LEU A 324 -13.68 1.84 -23.69
C LEU A 324 -12.24 2.04 -24.19
N GLU A 325 -11.46 2.91 -23.55
CA GLU A 325 -10.04 3.11 -23.86
C GLU A 325 -9.18 1.85 -23.69
N GLU A 326 -9.60 0.90 -22.84
CA GLU A 326 -8.82 -0.28 -22.45
C GLU A 326 -9.41 -1.60 -22.99
N VAL A 327 -10.55 -1.54 -23.69
CA VAL A 327 -11.16 -2.70 -24.35
C VAL A 327 -10.36 -3.05 -25.61
N ILE A 328 -10.03 -4.33 -25.73
CA ILE A 328 -9.46 -4.90 -26.95
C ILE A 328 -10.59 -5.59 -27.72
N GLU A 329 -10.74 -5.27 -29.01
CA GLU A 329 -11.71 -5.96 -29.85
C GLU A 329 -11.43 -7.47 -29.91
N ILE A 330 -12.47 -8.30 -29.82
CA ILE A 330 -12.34 -9.77 -29.76
C ILE A 330 -11.59 -10.36 -30.95
N LYS A 331 -11.66 -9.72 -32.12
CA LYS A 331 -10.93 -10.18 -33.31
C LYS A 331 -9.41 -10.21 -33.12
N TYR A 332 -8.88 -9.40 -32.20
CA TYR A 332 -7.47 -9.39 -31.82
C TYR A 332 -7.17 -10.27 -30.59
N ILE A 333 -8.20 -10.87 -29.99
CA ILE A 333 -8.05 -11.77 -28.85
C ILE A 333 -7.75 -13.18 -29.36
N GLY A 334 -6.45 -13.44 -29.60
CA GLY A 334 -5.92 -14.70 -30.14
C GLY A 334 -5.63 -15.79 -29.10
N LYS A 335 -5.00 -16.90 -29.55
CA LYS A 335 -4.69 -18.09 -28.72
C LYS A 335 -3.59 -17.87 -27.67
N GLU A 336 -2.79 -16.80 -27.75
CA GLU A 336 -1.64 -16.53 -26.87
C GLU A 336 -1.80 -15.22 -26.08
N ILE A 337 -2.90 -15.08 -25.34
CA ILE A 337 -3.11 -13.94 -24.45
C ILE A 337 -2.73 -14.31 -23.01
N ASP A 338 -2.07 -13.39 -22.32
CA ASP A 338 -1.77 -13.56 -20.89
C ASP A 338 -3.07 -13.67 -20.07
N GLU A 339 -3.07 -14.56 -19.07
CA GLU A 339 -4.23 -14.83 -18.21
C GLU A 339 -4.77 -13.53 -17.57
N VAL A 340 -3.86 -12.66 -17.11
CA VAL A 340 -4.21 -11.39 -16.46
C VAL A 340 -4.95 -10.46 -17.42
N GLU A 341 -4.47 -10.38 -18.67
CA GLU A 341 -5.09 -9.54 -19.69
C GLU A 341 -6.45 -10.09 -20.12
N LEU A 342 -6.58 -11.40 -20.31
CA LEU A 342 -7.86 -12.03 -20.65
C LEU A 342 -8.92 -11.80 -19.56
N VAL A 343 -8.54 -11.94 -18.28
CA VAL A 343 -9.44 -11.70 -17.15
C VAL A 343 -9.83 -10.23 -17.07
N LYS A 344 -8.89 -9.30 -17.30
CA LYS A 344 -9.20 -7.87 -17.38
C LYS A 344 -10.26 -7.60 -18.45
N GLN A 345 -10.11 -8.17 -19.65
CA GLN A 345 -11.10 -8.03 -20.72
C GLN A 345 -12.46 -8.62 -20.31
N ILE A 346 -12.51 -9.82 -19.71
CA ILE A 346 -13.78 -10.39 -19.19
C ILE A 346 -14.51 -9.41 -18.26
N ILE A 347 -13.80 -8.77 -17.33
CA ILE A 347 -14.42 -7.80 -16.40
C ILE A 347 -14.85 -6.51 -17.12
N LEU A 348 -14.06 -6.02 -18.08
CA LEU A 348 -14.41 -4.84 -18.88
C LEU A 348 -15.72 -5.07 -19.66
N PHE A 349 -15.83 -6.20 -20.35
CA PHE A 349 -17.02 -6.57 -21.12
C PHE A 349 -18.23 -6.78 -20.21
N GLN A 350 -18.03 -7.38 -19.03
CA GLN A 350 -19.08 -7.45 -18.00
C GLN A 350 -19.58 -6.05 -17.59
N ARG A 351 -18.68 -5.09 -17.35
CA ARG A 351 -19.05 -3.72 -16.95
C ARG A 351 -19.71 -2.92 -18.06
N LEU A 352 -19.41 -3.24 -19.31
CA LEU A 352 -20.03 -2.63 -20.50
C LEU A 352 -21.34 -3.33 -20.92
N ASN A 353 -21.74 -4.41 -20.23
CA ASN A 353 -22.91 -5.22 -20.53
C ASN A 353 -22.89 -5.86 -21.94
N LEU A 354 -21.70 -6.24 -22.43
CA LEU A 354 -21.49 -6.87 -23.73
C LEU A 354 -21.56 -8.41 -23.61
N ASN A 355 -22.77 -8.94 -23.40
CA ASN A 355 -22.98 -10.33 -22.96
C ASN A 355 -22.55 -11.41 -23.99
N ASP A 356 -22.85 -11.24 -25.27
CA ASP A 356 -22.50 -12.24 -26.31
C ASP A 356 -20.98 -12.39 -26.46
N GLU A 357 -20.30 -11.27 -26.39
CA GLU A 357 -18.85 -11.13 -26.48
C GLU A 357 -18.17 -11.66 -25.21
N LEU A 358 -18.73 -11.35 -24.05
CA LEU A 358 -18.30 -11.88 -22.76
C LEU A 358 -18.32 -13.42 -22.73
N LEU A 359 -19.37 -14.05 -23.25
CA LEU A 359 -19.49 -15.51 -23.28
C LEU A 359 -18.40 -16.15 -24.16
N LYS A 360 -18.02 -15.51 -25.27
CA LYS A 360 -16.88 -15.95 -26.10
C LYS A 360 -15.57 -15.88 -25.31
N LEU A 361 -15.32 -14.80 -24.57
CA LEU A 361 -14.12 -14.64 -23.75
C LEU A 361 -14.03 -15.68 -22.62
N ILE A 362 -15.14 -15.95 -21.94
CA ILE A 362 -15.22 -17.00 -20.90
C ILE A 362 -14.88 -18.37 -21.50
N ASN A 363 -15.40 -18.67 -22.69
CA ASN A 363 -15.09 -19.93 -23.38
C ASN A 363 -13.63 -20.04 -23.80
N ILE A 364 -13.00 -18.93 -24.24
CA ILE A 364 -11.56 -18.88 -24.51
C ILE A 364 -10.78 -19.18 -23.23
N TYR A 365 -11.11 -18.49 -22.12
CA TYR A 365 -10.45 -18.69 -20.83
C TYR A 365 -10.49 -20.15 -20.35
N LYS A 366 -11.66 -20.79 -20.46
CA LYS A 366 -11.84 -22.21 -20.09
C LYS A 366 -11.02 -23.16 -20.98
N LYS A 367 -10.91 -22.88 -22.28
CA LYS A 367 -10.12 -23.68 -23.22
C LYS A 367 -8.62 -23.56 -22.95
N SER A 368 -8.16 -22.40 -22.52
CA SER A 368 -6.73 -22.12 -22.25
C SER A 368 -6.19 -22.74 -20.95
N LYS A 369 -7.02 -23.44 -20.16
CA LYS A 369 -6.65 -24.13 -18.91
C LYS A 369 -6.02 -23.20 -17.85
N TYR A 370 -6.38 -21.92 -17.84
CA TYR A 370 -5.98 -20.97 -16.81
C TYR A 370 -6.65 -21.28 -15.47
N THR A 371 -5.94 -21.02 -14.36
CA THR A 371 -6.37 -21.47 -13.02
C THR A 371 -6.37 -20.37 -11.97
N LYS A 372 -5.61 -19.27 -12.13
CA LYS A 372 -5.40 -18.26 -11.07
C LYS A 372 -6.64 -17.39 -10.83
N TYR A 373 -7.48 -17.21 -11.84
CA TYR A 373 -8.72 -16.42 -11.74
C TYR A 373 -9.97 -17.24 -12.09
N LEU A 374 -9.87 -18.58 -12.10
CA LEU A 374 -10.95 -19.45 -12.54
C LEU A 374 -12.22 -19.24 -11.69
N GLN A 375 -12.08 -19.08 -10.39
CA GLN A 375 -13.20 -18.83 -9.49
C GLN A 375 -13.91 -17.51 -9.80
N LEU A 376 -13.16 -16.47 -10.15
CA LEU A 376 -13.71 -15.19 -10.58
C LEU A 376 -14.48 -15.35 -11.90
N VAL A 377 -13.87 -15.97 -12.92
CA VAL A 377 -14.48 -16.16 -14.24
C VAL A 377 -15.76 -17.01 -14.13
N GLU A 378 -15.73 -18.12 -13.39
CA GLU A 378 -16.91 -18.96 -13.17
C GLU A 378 -17.99 -18.23 -12.35
N SER A 379 -17.61 -17.36 -11.41
CA SER A 379 -18.57 -16.54 -10.68
C SER A 379 -19.28 -15.52 -11.59
N ILE A 380 -18.56 -14.90 -12.53
CA ILE A 380 -19.11 -13.96 -13.50
C ILE A 380 -20.10 -14.68 -14.41
N GLU A 381 -19.71 -15.84 -14.95
CA GLU A 381 -20.58 -16.68 -15.76
C GLU A 381 -21.84 -17.11 -14.99
N TYR A 382 -21.67 -17.47 -13.71
CA TYR A 382 -22.79 -17.85 -12.86
C TYR A 382 -23.80 -16.71 -12.72
N PHE A 383 -23.36 -15.52 -12.31
CA PHE A 383 -24.27 -14.41 -12.02
C PHE A 383 -24.96 -13.83 -13.26
N ILE A 384 -24.33 -13.90 -14.44
CA ILE A 384 -24.87 -13.30 -15.67
C ILE A 384 -25.71 -14.28 -16.47
N PHE A 385 -25.22 -15.52 -16.66
CA PHE A 385 -25.83 -16.47 -17.59
C PHE A 385 -26.50 -17.65 -16.90
N SER A 386 -26.13 -17.98 -15.66
CA SER A 386 -26.56 -19.23 -15.03
C SER A 386 -27.45 -19.05 -13.80
N LYS A 387 -27.58 -17.85 -13.24
CA LYS A 387 -28.40 -17.61 -12.07
C LYS A 387 -29.85 -17.85 -12.51
N PRO A 388 -30.49 -18.96 -12.09
CA PRO A 388 -31.82 -19.24 -12.55
C PRO A 388 -32.79 -18.23 -11.93
N ASP A 389 -33.89 -17.99 -12.62
CA ASP A 389 -35.05 -17.37 -12.01
C ASP A 389 -35.43 -18.15 -10.74
N LYS A 390 -36.00 -17.45 -9.76
CA LYS A 390 -36.20 -17.86 -8.36
C LYS A 390 -36.87 -19.24 -8.13
N SER A 391 -37.33 -19.92 -9.19
CA SER A 391 -37.95 -21.26 -9.23
C SER A 391 -36.98 -22.43 -9.52
N GLY A 392 -35.70 -22.18 -9.78
CA GLY A 392 -34.73 -23.24 -10.12
C GLY A 392 -34.47 -24.28 -9.01
N ASN A 393 -34.08 -25.51 -9.39
CA ASN A 393 -33.75 -26.60 -8.45
C ASN A 393 -32.54 -26.23 -7.57
N LYS A 394 -32.80 -25.77 -6.34
CA LYS A 394 -31.79 -25.31 -5.37
C LYS A 394 -30.69 -26.35 -5.08
N LYS A 395 -31.00 -27.65 -5.16
CA LYS A 395 -30.01 -28.74 -4.99
C LYS A 395 -28.99 -28.79 -6.13
N PHE A 396 -29.41 -28.49 -7.36
CA PHE A 396 -28.51 -28.39 -8.51
C PHE A 396 -27.57 -27.18 -8.39
N LEU A 397 -28.11 -26.03 -7.96
CA LEU A 397 -27.31 -24.82 -7.73
C LEU A 397 -26.27 -25.03 -6.63
N LYS A 398 -26.63 -25.68 -5.53
CA LYS A 398 -25.68 -26.08 -4.49
C LYS A 398 -24.49 -26.84 -5.08
N LYS A 399 -24.75 -27.86 -5.90
CA LYS A 399 -23.68 -28.65 -6.54
C LYS A 399 -22.80 -27.80 -7.46
N LYS A 400 -23.39 -26.87 -8.23
CA LYS A 400 -22.65 -25.98 -9.13
C LYS A 400 -21.78 -25.00 -8.33
N LEU A 401 -22.34 -24.28 -7.36
CA LEU A 401 -21.62 -23.33 -6.52
C LEU A 401 -20.51 -24.00 -5.68
N LYS A 402 -20.77 -25.21 -5.15
CA LYS A 402 -19.76 -25.97 -4.40
C LYS A 402 -18.52 -26.27 -5.24
N LYS A 403 -18.66 -26.48 -6.56
CA LYS A 403 -17.50 -26.64 -7.47
C LYS A 403 -16.67 -25.36 -7.54
N ILE A 404 -17.33 -24.21 -7.72
CA ILE A 404 -16.69 -22.88 -7.81
C ILE A 404 -15.97 -22.53 -6.50
N ILE A 405 -16.61 -22.77 -5.36
CA ILE A 405 -16.08 -22.43 -4.03
C ILE A 405 -14.89 -23.29 -3.63
N ASN A 406 -14.87 -24.55 -4.05
CA ASN A 406 -13.78 -25.48 -3.73
C ASN A 406 -12.52 -25.26 -4.57
N LEU A 407 -12.52 -24.32 -5.52
CA LEU A 407 -11.33 -23.98 -6.30
C LEU A 407 -10.25 -23.41 -5.39
N LYS A 408 -9.05 -23.98 -5.47
CA LYS A 408 -7.87 -23.55 -4.69
C LYS A 408 -6.97 -22.64 -5.53
N ASN A 409 -6.05 -21.94 -4.86
CA ASN A 409 -5.00 -21.11 -5.48
C ASN A 409 -5.53 -19.96 -6.35
N GLN A 410 -6.60 -19.32 -5.90
CA GLN A 410 -7.22 -18.19 -6.60
C GLN A 410 -6.58 -16.87 -6.14
N LYS A 411 -6.36 -15.94 -7.09
CA LYS A 411 -5.86 -14.58 -6.79
C LYS A 411 -6.95 -13.64 -6.29
N ILE A 412 -8.19 -13.85 -6.74
CA ILE A 412 -9.35 -13.07 -6.33
C ILE A 412 -10.41 -14.06 -5.86
N ASN A 413 -10.84 -13.91 -4.61
CA ASN A 413 -11.95 -14.65 -4.04
C ASN A 413 -13.21 -13.75 -4.13
N PRO A 414 -14.12 -14.01 -5.07
CA PRO A 414 -15.31 -13.19 -5.23
C PRO A 414 -16.29 -13.44 -4.09
N VAL A 415 -16.24 -12.61 -3.04
CA VAL A 415 -17.06 -12.76 -1.82
C VAL A 415 -18.55 -13.04 -2.12
N LYS A 416 -19.11 -12.38 -3.15
CA LYS A 416 -20.51 -12.57 -3.57
C LYS A 416 -20.88 -14.03 -3.86
N ILE A 417 -19.97 -14.84 -4.42
CA ILE A 417 -20.27 -16.25 -4.73
C ILE A 417 -20.39 -17.09 -3.45
N PHE A 418 -19.58 -16.79 -2.43
CA PHE A 418 -19.62 -17.45 -1.13
C PHE A 418 -20.89 -17.09 -0.38
N LEU A 419 -21.29 -15.82 -0.42
CA LEU A 419 -22.54 -15.35 0.17
C LEU A 419 -23.77 -15.94 -0.52
N GLU A 420 -23.75 -16.04 -1.86
CA GLU A 420 -24.81 -16.74 -2.61
C GLU A 420 -24.88 -18.21 -2.21
N TYR A 421 -23.76 -18.91 -2.05
CA TYR A 421 -23.76 -20.30 -1.59
C TYR A 421 -24.29 -20.44 -0.16
N ALA A 422 -23.88 -19.54 0.74
CA ALA A 422 -24.41 -19.48 2.10
C ALA A 422 -25.93 -19.29 2.12
N TYR A 423 -26.45 -18.45 1.22
CA TYR A 423 -27.89 -18.26 1.02
C TYR A 423 -28.58 -19.52 0.50
N ILE A 424 -28.02 -20.23 -0.49
CA ILE A 424 -28.61 -21.48 -0.98
C ILE A 424 -28.61 -22.58 0.11
N LEU A 425 -27.57 -22.66 0.93
CA LEU A 425 -27.52 -23.57 2.08
C LEU A 425 -28.59 -23.24 3.11
N PHE A 426 -28.81 -21.95 3.39
CA PHE A 426 -29.88 -21.49 4.28
C PHE A 426 -31.26 -21.94 3.78
N GLU A 427 -31.54 -21.74 2.50
CA GLU A 427 -32.79 -22.15 1.85
C GLU A 427 -33.01 -23.67 1.83
N LEU A 428 -31.93 -24.45 1.95
CA LEU A 428 -31.97 -25.92 2.06
C LEU A 428 -31.97 -26.41 3.51
N ASN A 429 -32.10 -25.51 4.50
CA ASN A 429 -32.04 -25.79 5.93
C ASN A 429 -30.69 -26.33 6.44
N GLU A 430 -29.60 -26.14 5.68
CA GLU A 430 -28.25 -26.52 6.06
C GLU A 430 -27.55 -25.41 6.85
N TYR A 431 -28.15 -25.08 8.00
CA TYR A 431 -27.83 -23.90 8.79
C TYR A 431 -26.38 -23.86 9.31
N PHE A 432 -25.83 -24.97 9.78
CA PHE A 432 -24.45 -25.02 10.28
C PHE A 432 -23.41 -24.73 9.21
N GLU A 433 -23.59 -25.28 8.00
CA GLU A 433 -22.67 -25.02 6.88
C GLU A 433 -22.83 -23.57 6.39
N SER A 434 -24.06 -23.06 6.36
CA SER A 434 -24.35 -21.66 6.01
C SER A 434 -23.68 -20.66 6.97
N ILE A 435 -23.74 -20.89 8.28
CA ILE A 435 -23.08 -20.06 9.30
C ILE A 435 -21.58 -19.93 8.99
N LYS A 436 -20.91 -21.04 8.64
CA LYS A 436 -19.46 -21.03 8.41
C LYS A 436 -19.05 -19.98 7.39
N TYR A 437 -19.76 -19.90 6.26
CA TYR A 437 -19.44 -18.94 5.21
C TYR A 437 -19.84 -17.51 5.58
N TYR A 438 -20.98 -17.32 6.26
CA TYR A 438 -21.35 -15.99 6.75
C TYR A 438 -20.40 -15.48 7.84
N GLU A 439 -19.87 -16.34 8.71
CA GLU A 439 -18.84 -15.98 9.71
C GLU A 439 -17.49 -15.70 9.05
N GLU A 440 -17.07 -16.52 8.07
CA GLU A 440 -15.81 -16.33 7.34
C GLU A 440 -15.78 -15.00 6.57
N TYR A 441 -16.90 -14.63 5.96
CA TYR A 441 -17.06 -13.37 5.21
C TYR A 441 -17.86 -12.32 5.99
N PHE A 442 -17.87 -12.40 7.32
CA PHE A 442 -18.66 -11.54 8.20
C PHE A 442 -18.42 -10.04 7.95
N GLU A 443 -17.19 -9.68 7.60
CA GLU A 443 -16.78 -8.30 7.32
C GLU A 443 -17.43 -7.69 6.06
N TYR A 444 -17.97 -8.52 5.17
CA TYR A 444 -18.56 -8.11 3.89
C TYR A 444 -20.09 -8.20 3.84
N LEU A 445 -20.74 -8.60 4.94
CA LEU A 445 -22.19 -8.81 4.98
C LEU A 445 -22.95 -7.49 4.86
N SER A 446 -23.90 -7.46 3.94
CA SER A 446 -24.95 -6.46 3.85
C SER A 446 -25.92 -6.57 5.04
N LYS A 447 -26.74 -5.53 5.25
CA LYS A 447 -27.78 -5.54 6.30
C LYS A 447 -28.73 -6.74 6.15
N GLU A 448 -29.08 -7.12 4.93
CA GLU A 448 -29.94 -8.26 4.65
C GLU A 448 -29.26 -9.59 5.02
N GLU A 449 -27.97 -9.73 4.72
CA GLU A 449 -27.20 -10.93 5.06
C GLU A 449 -26.96 -11.05 6.57
N LEU A 450 -26.78 -9.93 7.27
CA LEU A 450 -26.71 -9.91 8.74
C LEU A 450 -28.04 -10.34 9.37
N LEU A 451 -29.18 -9.90 8.82
CA LEU A 451 -30.50 -10.35 9.28
C LEU A 451 -30.68 -11.85 9.07
N ARG A 452 -30.26 -12.38 7.91
CA ARG A 452 -30.27 -13.83 7.66
C ARG A 452 -29.39 -14.59 8.64
N LEU A 453 -28.17 -14.11 8.91
CA LEU A 453 -27.29 -14.74 9.89
C LEU A 453 -27.90 -14.74 11.31
N TYR A 454 -28.58 -13.65 11.68
CA TYR A 454 -29.34 -13.57 12.93
C TYR A 454 -30.45 -14.62 13.01
N GLU A 455 -31.28 -14.74 11.96
CA GLU A 455 -32.32 -15.77 11.88
C GLU A 455 -31.75 -17.18 11.99
N ILE A 456 -30.62 -17.44 11.33
CA ILE A 456 -29.93 -18.72 11.40
C ILE A 456 -29.47 -19.03 12.83
N TYR A 457 -28.93 -18.05 13.56
CA TYR A 457 -28.52 -18.26 14.95
C TYR A 457 -29.69 -18.54 15.88
N ILE A 458 -30.85 -17.93 15.67
CA ILE A 458 -32.07 -18.27 16.41
C ILE A 458 -32.45 -19.72 16.13
N LYS A 459 -32.51 -20.12 14.86
CA LYS A 459 -32.90 -21.48 14.46
C LYS A 459 -31.96 -22.57 15.01
N VAL A 460 -30.70 -22.22 15.29
CA VAL A 460 -29.67 -23.14 15.81
C VAL A 460 -29.47 -22.94 17.34
N ASN A 461 -30.34 -22.21 18.03
CA ASN A 461 -30.27 -21.93 19.48
C ASN A 461 -28.95 -21.27 19.95
N LYS A 462 -28.28 -20.50 19.09
CA LYS A 462 -27.08 -19.70 19.44
C LYS A 462 -27.46 -18.27 19.81
N LEU A 463 -28.24 -18.12 20.88
CA LEU A 463 -28.84 -16.83 21.29
C LEU A 463 -27.80 -15.75 21.65
N ASP A 464 -26.65 -16.13 22.19
CA ASP A 464 -25.59 -15.17 22.54
C ASP A 464 -25.00 -14.50 21.29
N LYS A 465 -24.70 -15.29 20.26
CA LYS A 465 -24.22 -14.78 18.97
C LYS A 465 -25.29 -13.97 18.22
N ALA A 466 -26.56 -14.33 18.37
CA ALA A 466 -27.67 -13.56 17.81
C ALA A 466 -27.76 -12.16 18.45
N LYS A 467 -27.54 -12.06 19.76
CA LYS A 467 -27.46 -10.77 20.47
C LYS A 467 -26.29 -9.92 19.96
N ASP A 468 -25.14 -10.52 19.69
CA ASP A 468 -23.97 -9.81 19.14
C ASP A 468 -24.24 -9.17 17.77
N ILE A 469 -25.08 -9.78 16.91
CA ILE A 469 -25.45 -9.19 15.61
C ILE A 469 -26.35 -7.97 15.79
N LEU A 470 -27.25 -7.96 16.78
CA LEU A 470 -28.11 -6.80 17.07
C LEU A 470 -27.29 -5.56 17.45
N TYR A 471 -26.12 -5.74 18.07
CA TYR A 471 -25.18 -4.64 18.37
C TYR A 471 -24.54 -4.01 17.13
N PHE A 472 -24.48 -4.70 15.98
CA PHE A 472 -24.01 -4.11 14.72
C PHE A 472 -25.11 -3.35 13.96
N LYS A 473 -26.37 -3.45 14.42
CA LYS A 473 -27.54 -2.81 13.80
C LYS A 473 -27.74 -1.36 14.28
N TYR A 474 -27.07 -0.96 15.37
CA TYR A 474 -27.07 0.37 15.99
C TYR A 474 -25.64 0.92 16.04
#